data_AF-A0A8J5LDJ9-F1
#
_entry.id   AF-A0A8J5LDJ9-F1
#
_cell.length_a   1.000
_cell.length_b   1.000
_cell.length_c   1.000
_cell.angle_alpha   90.00
_cell.angle_beta   90.00
_cell.angle_gamma   90.00
#
_symmetry.space_group_name_H-M   'P 1'
#
loop_
_entity.id
_entity.type
_entity.pdbx_description
1 polymer ?
#
loop_
_entity_poly.entity_id
_entity_poly.type
_entity_poly.pdbx_seq_one_letter_code
_entity_poly.pdbx_strand_id
1 'polypeptide(L)'
;MATSGQHALRQSHGDEENPAAAVSAAEEKGRPARTNRIASLDIFRGLTVALMILVDGAGGEWPVIGHAPWNGCNLADFVMPFFLFIVGMAIPLSLKEITELLLGHDLLQRMPSRLQAFRRVMVRTLKLLFWGIILQGGYSHAPDNLTYGVDMKQIRWCGILQRIALAYMVVAVLEILIKDAKFEGQQTTGYSIFKLYWWQWFLGVCVIVIYFSVIYGAYVPDWEFTVHNIDSQDNRKVFKVVCGTRGRLDPPCNAVAFVDRQVLGINHMYHHPAWKRTKACTFKSPHEGPLRNDAPAWCQSPFEPEGIVSSISAILSTIIGVHFGHVLVHMKGHLDRLKHWFSIGAALLVLGIVLHFSHAIPLNKQLYSFSYVCVTAGTSGILFCTFYVLVDILGFRNLFLPLEWIGMNAMLVFVMAAEGIFEGFLNGWYYETTNNTLVYWIRKHVFIQVWRSRRVGVLLYVIFAQILFWALVAGVLHRMGIYWKL
;
A
#
# COMPACT_ATOMS: atom_id res chain seq x y z
N MET A 1 -51.15 -11.91 -62.78
CA MET A 1 -50.24 -11.63 -63.91
C MET A 1 -50.08 -10.12 -63.98
N ALA A 2 -48.96 -9.58 -63.51
CA ALA A 2 -47.79 -9.20 -64.34
C ALA A 2 -48.13 -8.02 -65.28
N THR A 3 -47.39 -6.92 -65.42
CA THR A 3 -46.06 -6.46 -64.99
C THR A 3 -45.87 -5.08 -65.64
N SER A 4 -45.16 -4.17 -64.93
CA SER A 4 -44.10 -3.27 -65.47
C SER A 4 -44.52 -2.10 -66.38
N GLY A 5 -44.31 -0.84 -66.00
CA GLY A 5 -43.05 -0.06 -66.13
C GLY A 5 -43.33 1.09 -67.13
N GLN A 6 -42.85 2.34 -67.08
CA GLN A 6 -41.76 3.03 -66.41
C GLN A 6 -41.93 4.57 -66.60
N HIS A 7 -41.44 5.36 -65.62
CA HIS A 7 -40.77 6.69 -65.73
C HIS A 7 -41.52 7.93 -66.30
N ALA A 8 -41.37 9.18 -65.81
CA ALA A 8 -40.49 9.81 -64.81
C ALA A 8 -40.93 11.26 -64.43
N LEU A 9 -40.34 11.77 -63.32
CA LEU A 9 -39.99 13.18 -62.96
C LEU A 9 -41.05 14.15 -62.38
N ARG A 10 -40.94 14.47 -61.06
CA ARG A 10 -40.36 15.75 -60.55
C ARG A 10 -40.29 15.84 -59.00
N GLN A 11 -39.05 15.96 -58.52
CA GLN A 11 -38.51 16.77 -57.40
C GLN A 11 -39.11 16.66 -55.98
N SER A 12 -38.38 15.98 -55.09
CA SER A 12 -38.45 16.11 -53.62
C SER A 12 -37.41 17.12 -53.12
N HIS A 13 -37.82 18.01 -52.22
CA HIS A 13 -36.94 18.84 -51.39
C HIS A 13 -35.93 17.97 -50.64
N GLY A 14 -34.64 18.26 -50.81
CA GLY A 14 -33.59 17.80 -49.92
C GLY A 14 -33.37 18.83 -48.83
N ASP A 15 -33.57 18.43 -47.59
CA ASP A 15 -33.08 19.15 -46.42
C ASP A 15 -31.55 19.00 -46.37
N GLU A 16 -30.84 20.12 -46.36
CA GLU A 16 -29.39 20.18 -46.20
C GLU A 16 -28.98 19.60 -44.82
N GLU A 17 -28.32 18.44 -44.83
CA GLU A 17 -27.58 17.94 -43.67
C GLU A 17 -26.49 18.96 -43.30
N ASN A 18 -26.65 19.59 -42.15
CA ASN A 18 -25.71 20.57 -41.62
C ASN A 18 -24.34 19.90 -41.33
N PRO A 19 -23.26 20.21 -42.10
CA PRO A 19 -21.97 19.53 -41.97
C PRO A 19 -21.30 19.77 -40.62
N ALA A 20 -21.70 20.80 -39.87
CA ALA A 20 -21.20 21.05 -38.52
C ALA A 20 -21.65 19.99 -37.49
N ALA A 21 -22.83 19.40 -37.66
CA ALA A 21 -23.32 18.34 -36.77
C ALA A 21 -22.63 16.99 -37.03
N ALA A 22 -22.28 16.70 -38.28
CA ALA A 22 -21.53 15.50 -38.66
C ALA A 22 -20.07 15.55 -38.18
N VAL A 23 -19.45 16.74 -38.16
CA VAL A 23 -18.09 16.92 -37.62
C VAL A 23 -18.06 16.78 -36.09
N SER A 24 -19.08 17.28 -35.37
CA SER A 24 -19.21 17.09 -33.93
C SER A 24 -19.46 15.62 -33.54
N ALA A 25 -20.21 14.87 -34.34
CA ALA A 25 -20.43 13.43 -34.13
C ALA A 25 -19.20 12.56 -34.49
N ALA A 26 -18.32 13.07 -35.36
CA ALA A 26 -17.05 12.41 -35.72
C ALA A 26 -15.94 12.66 -34.68
N GLU A 27 -15.90 13.83 -34.04
CA GLU A 27 -14.94 14.13 -32.96
C GLU A 27 -15.21 13.36 -31.66
N GLU A 28 -16.46 12.97 -31.39
CA GLU A 28 -16.77 12.15 -30.20
C GLU A 28 -16.35 10.67 -30.34
N LYS A 29 -16.13 10.18 -31.57
CA LYS A 29 -15.72 8.79 -31.85
C LYS A 29 -14.23 8.50 -31.65
N GLY A 30 -13.42 9.52 -31.33
CA GLY A 30 -11.96 9.39 -31.16
C GLY A 30 -11.46 9.21 -29.72
N ARG A 31 -12.33 9.28 -28.70
CA ARG A 31 -11.88 9.03 -27.32
C ARG A 31 -11.81 7.53 -27.07
N PRO A 32 -10.64 6.98 -26.68
CA PRO A 32 -10.57 5.58 -26.26
C PRO A 32 -11.62 5.35 -25.17
N ALA A 33 -12.43 4.31 -25.34
CA ALA A 33 -13.48 3.94 -24.40
C ALA A 33 -12.91 4.01 -22.97
N ARG A 34 -13.44 4.92 -22.14
CA ARG A 34 -12.99 5.08 -20.76
C ARG A 34 -13.20 3.74 -20.07
N THR A 35 -12.12 3.07 -19.70
CA THR A 35 -12.21 1.93 -18.79
C THR A 35 -12.89 2.45 -17.54
N ASN A 36 -14.05 1.88 -17.18
CA ASN A 36 -14.87 2.34 -16.05
C ASN A 36 -14.11 2.08 -14.75
N ARG A 37 -13.20 3.01 -14.40
CA ARG A 37 -12.49 3.01 -13.13
C ARG A 37 -13.48 3.28 -12.02
N ILE A 38 -13.25 2.59 -10.91
CA ILE A 38 -14.09 2.68 -9.73
C ILE A 38 -13.52 3.82 -8.88
N ALA A 39 -14.26 4.93 -8.82
CA ALA A 39 -13.77 6.17 -8.22
C ALA A 39 -13.45 5.99 -6.73
N SER A 40 -14.27 5.21 -6.00
CA SER A 40 -14.01 4.90 -4.59
C SER A 40 -12.68 4.17 -4.35
N LEU A 41 -12.26 3.29 -5.27
CA LEU A 41 -10.98 2.60 -5.19
C LEU A 41 -9.80 3.55 -5.40
N ASP A 42 -9.92 4.45 -6.38
CA ASP A 42 -8.91 5.48 -6.63
C ASP A 42 -8.81 6.47 -5.45
N ILE A 43 -9.94 6.88 -4.88
CA ILE A 43 -9.98 7.75 -3.68
C ILE A 43 -9.38 7.06 -2.47
N PHE A 44 -9.71 5.78 -2.21
CA PHE A 44 -9.14 5.05 -1.08
C PHE A 44 -7.61 4.92 -1.22
N ARG A 45 -7.12 4.67 -2.43
CA ARG A 45 -5.69 4.69 -2.73
C ARG A 45 -5.06 6.06 -2.53
N GLY A 46 -5.73 7.13 -2.97
CA GLY A 46 -5.29 8.50 -2.77
C GLY A 46 -5.22 8.90 -1.30
N LEU A 47 -6.23 8.53 -0.51
CA LEU A 47 -6.21 8.69 0.95
C LEU A 47 -5.01 7.97 1.55
N THR A 48 -4.75 6.73 1.13
CA THR A 48 -3.63 5.94 1.67
C THR A 48 -2.29 6.61 1.39
N VAL A 49 -2.10 7.16 0.18
CA VAL A 49 -0.90 7.95 -0.16
C VAL A 49 -0.81 9.24 0.64
N ALA A 50 -1.92 9.98 0.80
CA ALA A 50 -1.95 11.19 1.60
C ALA A 50 -1.64 10.92 3.08
N LEU A 51 -2.16 9.80 3.62
CA LEU A 51 -1.84 9.35 4.99
C LEU A 51 -0.37 8.99 5.13
N MET A 52 0.25 8.35 4.13
CA MET A 52 1.68 8.06 4.13
C MET A 52 2.51 9.34 4.26
N ILE A 53 2.25 10.33 3.39
CA ILE A 53 2.90 11.66 3.46
C ILE A 53 2.68 12.30 4.85
N LEU A 54 1.45 12.21 5.36
CA LEU A 54 1.10 12.75 6.68
C LEU A 54 1.93 12.12 7.80
N VAL A 55 2.03 10.79 7.82
CA VAL A 55 2.69 10.08 8.92
C VAL A 55 4.20 10.16 8.85
N ASP A 56 4.78 10.19 7.65
CA ASP A 56 6.22 10.34 7.44
C ASP A 56 6.66 11.78 7.80
N GLY A 57 5.87 12.79 7.43
CA GLY A 57 6.20 14.19 7.70
C GLY A 57 5.86 14.68 9.12
N ALA A 58 4.75 14.21 9.72
CA ALA A 58 4.25 14.72 11.01
C ALA A 58 4.36 13.72 12.16
N GLY A 59 4.64 12.44 11.89
CA GLY A 59 4.61 11.37 12.90
C GLY A 59 5.65 11.50 14.01
N GLY A 60 6.77 12.19 13.75
CA GLY A 60 7.80 12.46 14.77
C GLY A 60 7.34 13.45 15.86
N GLU A 61 6.51 14.43 15.49
CA GLU A 61 5.98 15.44 16.41
C GLU A 61 4.67 15.00 17.07
N TRP A 62 3.95 14.09 16.43
CA TRP A 62 2.65 13.57 16.86
C TRP A 62 2.70 12.04 17.00
N PRO A 63 2.98 11.50 18.20
CA PRO A 63 3.15 10.06 18.39
C PRO A 63 1.96 9.20 17.98
N VAL A 64 0.73 9.73 18.07
CA VAL A 64 -0.51 9.06 17.64
C VAL A 64 -0.61 8.96 16.11
N ILE A 65 0.02 9.90 15.40
CA ILE A 65 0.13 9.88 13.94
C ILE A 65 1.24 8.90 13.52
N GLY A 66 2.40 8.92 14.19
CA GLY A 66 3.53 8.03 13.91
C GLY A 66 3.32 6.59 14.38
N HIS A 67 4.28 5.71 14.10
CA HIS A 67 4.19 4.28 14.44
C HIS A 67 4.12 4.00 15.95
N ALA A 68 3.37 2.96 16.32
CA ALA A 68 3.42 2.38 17.65
C ALA A 68 4.83 1.79 17.91
N PRO A 69 5.41 1.95 19.12
CA PRO A 69 6.77 1.45 19.39
C PRO A 69 6.91 -0.07 19.29
N TRP A 70 5.88 -0.84 19.69
CA TRP A 70 5.87 -2.30 19.57
C TRP A 70 4.45 -2.86 19.43
N ASN A 71 3.74 -2.95 20.56
CA ASN A 71 2.33 -3.35 20.61
C ASN A 71 1.43 -2.11 20.52
N GLY A 72 0.28 -2.26 19.88
CA GLY A 72 -0.68 -1.20 19.60
C GLY A 72 -0.76 -0.86 18.11
N CYS A 73 -1.73 -0.01 17.76
CA CYS A 73 -1.96 0.48 16.40
C CYS A 73 -2.12 1.99 16.46
N ASN A 74 -1.24 2.71 15.78
CA ASN A 74 -1.39 4.15 15.54
C ASN A 74 -1.76 4.40 14.07
N LEU A 75 -1.96 5.66 13.69
CA LEU A 75 -2.42 6.01 12.33
C LEU A 75 -1.47 5.49 11.24
N ALA A 76 -0.15 5.64 11.43
CA ALA A 76 0.86 5.16 10.49
C ALA A 76 0.80 3.65 10.22
N ASP A 77 0.32 2.88 11.21
CA ASP A 77 0.28 1.43 11.10
C ASP A 77 -0.84 0.96 10.14
N PHE A 78 -1.79 1.81 9.75
CA PHE A 78 -2.82 1.42 8.78
C PHE A 78 -2.39 1.56 7.31
N VAL A 79 -1.39 2.38 7.01
CA VAL A 79 -1.01 2.77 5.63
C VAL A 79 -0.64 1.56 4.77
N MET A 80 0.29 0.73 5.25
CA MET A 80 0.78 -0.41 4.46
C MET A 80 -0.28 -1.51 4.27
N PRO A 81 -1.04 -1.94 5.29
CA PRO A 81 -2.16 -2.85 5.11
C PRO A 81 -3.22 -2.34 4.13
N PHE A 82 -3.53 -1.04 4.13
CA PHE A 82 -4.46 -0.45 3.17
C PHE A 82 -3.95 -0.62 1.73
N PHE A 83 -2.66 -0.40 1.47
CA PHE A 83 -2.07 -0.68 0.15
C PHE A 83 -2.20 -2.14 -0.26
N LEU A 84 -1.89 -3.09 0.63
CA LEU A 84 -2.00 -4.52 0.34
C LEU A 84 -3.43 -4.94 0.02
N PHE A 85 -4.40 -4.40 0.77
CA PHE A 85 -5.82 -4.63 0.54
C PHE A 85 -6.27 -4.06 -0.81
N ILE A 86 -5.90 -2.81 -1.12
CA ILE A 86 -6.22 -2.15 -2.40
C ILE A 86 -5.61 -2.90 -3.59
N VAL A 87 -4.34 -3.32 -3.48
CA VAL A 87 -3.66 -4.14 -4.48
C VAL A 87 -4.40 -5.47 -4.67
N GLY A 88 -4.86 -6.08 -3.58
CA GLY A 88 -5.74 -7.25 -3.61
C GLY A 88 -7.02 -7.01 -4.41
N MET A 89 -7.78 -5.96 -4.08
CA MET A 89 -9.02 -5.61 -4.78
C MET A 89 -8.81 -5.36 -6.28
N ALA A 90 -7.65 -4.84 -6.67
CA ALA A 90 -7.32 -4.53 -8.05
C ALA A 90 -6.96 -5.77 -8.90
N ILE A 91 -6.54 -6.89 -8.30
CA ILE A 91 -6.13 -8.10 -9.03
C ILE A 91 -7.29 -8.66 -9.88
N PRO A 92 -8.49 -8.99 -9.33
CA PRO A 92 -9.60 -9.51 -10.12
C PRO A 92 -10.07 -8.54 -11.22
N LEU A 93 -10.06 -7.23 -10.93
CA LEU A 93 -10.44 -6.19 -11.89
C LEU A 93 -9.49 -6.17 -13.09
N SER A 94 -8.18 -6.18 -12.83
CA SER A 94 -7.17 -6.17 -13.89
C SER A 94 -7.20 -7.43 -14.74
N LEU A 95 -7.45 -8.60 -14.12
CA LEU A 95 -7.52 -9.86 -14.85
C LEU A 95 -8.83 -10.00 -15.64
N LYS A 96 -9.94 -9.42 -15.17
CA LYS A 96 -11.19 -9.33 -15.94
C LYS A 96 -10.99 -8.47 -17.18
N GLU A 97 -10.48 -7.25 -17.01
CA GLU A 97 -10.21 -6.32 -18.10
C GLU A 97 -9.33 -6.96 -19.19
N ILE A 98 -8.28 -7.70 -18.80
CA ILE A 98 -7.42 -8.43 -19.73
C ILE A 98 -8.20 -9.53 -20.49
N THR A 99 -9.11 -10.21 -19.82
CA THR A 99 -9.88 -11.30 -20.43
C THR A 99 -10.88 -10.75 -21.45
N GLU A 100 -11.53 -9.63 -21.13
CA GLU A 100 -12.46 -8.93 -22.04
C GLU A 100 -11.70 -8.33 -23.24
N LEU A 101 -10.53 -7.72 -23.03
CA LEU A 101 -9.67 -7.19 -24.11
C LEU A 101 -9.21 -8.27 -25.08
N LEU A 102 -8.87 -9.47 -24.57
CA LEU A 102 -8.43 -10.59 -25.40
C LEU A 102 -9.59 -11.27 -26.14
N LEU A 103 -10.78 -11.32 -25.55
CA LEU A 103 -11.99 -11.87 -26.19
C LEU A 103 -12.51 -10.98 -27.34
N GLY A 104 -12.27 -9.67 -27.29
CA GLY A 104 -12.65 -8.76 -28.35
C GLY A 104 -11.77 -8.82 -29.61
N HIS A 105 -10.63 -9.52 -29.57
CA HIS A 105 -9.62 -9.41 -30.63
C HIS A 105 -9.44 -10.64 -31.53
N ASP A 106 -10.00 -11.83 -31.25
CA ASP A 106 -10.01 -12.91 -32.27
C ASP A 106 -10.92 -14.11 -31.93
N LEU A 107 -11.62 -14.59 -32.95
CA LEU A 107 -12.54 -15.74 -32.95
C LEU A 107 -11.82 -17.08 -33.25
N LEU A 108 -10.48 -17.17 -33.17
CA LEU A 108 -9.78 -18.40 -33.58
C LEU A 108 -8.38 -18.66 -32.98
N GLN A 109 -8.17 -18.59 -31.65
CA GLN A 109 -7.07 -19.35 -31.05
C GLN A 109 -7.23 -19.63 -29.56
N ARG A 110 -7.39 -20.91 -29.23
CA ARG A 110 -7.53 -21.43 -27.87
C ARG A 110 -6.15 -21.90 -27.40
N MET A 111 -5.27 -20.98 -26.92
CA MET A 111 -4.21 -21.13 -25.87
C MET A 111 -2.99 -20.15 -25.99
N PRO A 112 -2.36 -19.67 -24.88
CA PRO A 112 -2.88 -19.52 -23.52
C PRO A 112 -2.75 -18.05 -23.02
N SER A 113 -3.88 -17.39 -22.80
CA SER A 113 -3.99 -16.09 -22.08
C SER A 113 -3.21 -16.04 -20.75
N ARG A 114 -2.95 -17.22 -20.15
CA ARG A 114 -2.24 -17.40 -18.89
C ARG A 114 -0.76 -17.02 -18.93
N LEU A 115 -0.03 -17.40 -19.99
CA LEU A 115 1.40 -17.09 -20.07
C LEU A 115 1.63 -15.58 -20.23
N GLN A 116 0.77 -14.92 -21.00
CA GLN A 116 0.81 -13.46 -21.15
C GLN A 116 0.42 -12.76 -19.85
N ALA A 117 -0.61 -13.22 -19.15
CA ALA A 117 -0.97 -12.72 -17.83
C ALA A 117 0.18 -12.89 -16.83
N PHE A 118 0.79 -14.08 -16.78
CA PHE A 118 1.95 -14.37 -15.94
C PHE A 118 3.13 -13.45 -16.24
N ARG A 119 3.49 -13.28 -17.53
CA ARG A 119 4.57 -12.36 -17.95
C ARG A 119 4.31 -10.92 -17.47
N ARG A 120 3.07 -10.43 -17.57
CA ARG A 120 2.71 -9.08 -17.09
C ARG A 120 2.86 -8.95 -15.58
N VAL A 121 2.39 -9.96 -14.82
CA VAL A 121 2.56 -10.02 -13.36
C VAL A 121 4.05 -10.01 -12.99
N MET A 122 4.88 -10.80 -13.67
CA MET A 122 6.32 -10.84 -13.44
C MET A 122 7.01 -9.51 -13.73
N VAL A 123 6.74 -8.89 -14.89
CA VAL A 123 7.34 -7.59 -15.24
C VAL A 123 6.98 -6.51 -14.23
N ARG A 124 5.72 -6.45 -13.79
CA ARG A 124 5.28 -5.50 -12.76
C ARG A 124 5.97 -5.77 -11.42
N THR A 125 6.08 -7.04 -11.03
CA THR A 125 6.78 -7.44 -9.80
C THR A 125 8.25 -7.03 -9.83
N LEU A 126 8.95 -7.31 -10.93
CA LEU A 126 10.37 -6.95 -11.10
C LEU A 126 10.59 -5.43 -11.05
N LYS A 127 9.69 -4.64 -11.65
CA LYS A 127 9.74 -3.18 -11.54
C LYS A 127 9.57 -2.71 -10.09
N LEU A 128 8.59 -3.25 -9.36
CA LEU A 128 8.39 -2.90 -7.95
C LEU A 128 9.60 -3.26 -7.08
N LEU A 129 10.22 -4.43 -7.31
CA LEU A 129 11.44 -4.84 -6.61
C LEU A 129 12.61 -3.90 -6.93
N PHE A 130 12.79 -3.57 -8.21
CA PHE A 130 13.85 -2.66 -8.67
C PHE A 130 13.72 -1.28 -8.03
N TRP A 131 12.54 -0.66 -8.13
CA TRP A 131 12.29 0.64 -7.50
C TRP A 131 12.38 0.56 -5.97
N GLY A 132 11.95 -0.55 -5.36
CA GLY A 132 12.07 -0.77 -3.92
C GLY A 132 13.52 -0.76 -3.42
N ILE A 133 14.42 -1.42 -4.15
CA ILE A 133 15.86 -1.45 -3.79
C ILE A 133 16.47 -0.06 -3.98
N ILE A 134 16.11 0.66 -5.04
CA ILE A 134 16.62 2.02 -5.28
C ILE A 134 16.18 2.98 -4.19
N LEU A 135 14.91 2.94 -3.79
CA LEU A 135 14.35 3.90 -2.82
C LEU A 135 14.75 3.55 -1.38
N GLN A 136 14.65 2.27 -1.02
CA GLN A 136 14.74 1.82 0.37
C GLN A 136 16.04 1.06 0.69
N GLY A 137 16.88 0.77 -0.30
CA GLY A 137 18.16 0.08 -0.14
C GLY A 137 19.28 0.92 0.47
N GLY A 138 19.04 2.21 0.76
CA GLY A 138 20.03 3.10 1.37
C GLY A 138 20.76 4.03 0.41
N TYR A 139 20.22 4.28 -0.79
CA TYR A 139 20.77 5.24 -1.77
C TYR A 139 20.66 6.71 -1.33
N SER A 140 19.70 7.05 -0.47
CA SER A 140 19.50 8.41 0.06
C SER A 140 19.45 8.36 1.59
N HIS A 141 20.43 8.98 2.23
CA HIS A 141 20.52 9.04 3.69
C HIS A 141 19.64 10.17 4.22
N ALA A 142 18.32 9.99 4.35
CA ALA A 142 17.37 11.01 4.83
C ALA A 142 17.34 12.34 4.04
N PRO A 143 16.20 13.07 3.98
CA PRO A 143 16.12 14.33 3.23
C PRO A 143 17.06 15.44 3.72
N ASP A 144 17.56 15.31 4.95
CA ASP A 144 18.37 16.32 5.65
C ASP A 144 19.90 16.09 5.50
N ASN A 145 20.34 14.92 5.03
CA ASN A 145 21.76 14.59 4.84
C ASN A 145 22.04 14.38 3.35
N LEU A 146 22.69 15.35 2.72
CA LEU A 146 23.02 15.38 1.27
C LEU A 146 24.14 14.39 0.87
N THR A 147 24.35 13.31 1.62
CA THR A 147 25.34 12.28 1.31
C THR A 147 24.75 11.21 0.40
N TYR A 148 25.44 10.91 -0.70
CA TYR A 148 25.05 9.89 -1.67
C TYR A 148 26.07 8.75 -1.70
N GLY A 149 25.60 7.51 -1.63
CA GLY A 149 26.43 6.31 -1.70
C GLY A 149 25.67 5.08 -1.22
N VAL A 150 26.05 3.90 -1.73
CA VAL A 150 25.47 2.62 -1.29
C VAL A 150 26.59 1.73 -0.81
N ASP A 151 26.58 1.43 0.49
CA ASP A 151 27.37 0.32 1.00
C ASP A 151 26.62 -0.99 0.71
N MET A 152 27.12 -1.72 -0.29
CA MET A 152 26.54 -3.00 -0.70
C MET A 152 26.54 -4.04 0.44
N LYS A 153 27.40 -3.87 1.46
CA LYS A 153 27.45 -4.75 2.64
C LYS A 153 26.37 -4.41 3.68
N GLN A 154 25.72 -3.26 3.57
CA GLN A 154 24.69 -2.77 4.50
C GLN A 154 23.37 -2.46 3.78
N ILE A 155 23.23 -2.85 2.50
CA ILE A 155 22.02 -2.62 1.71
C ILE A 155 20.81 -3.31 2.37
N ARG A 156 19.68 -2.60 2.47
CA ARG A 156 18.45 -3.16 3.02
C ARG A 156 17.67 -3.88 1.91
N TRP A 157 17.54 -5.20 2.03
CA TRP A 157 16.85 -6.02 1.00
C TRP A 157 15.33 -6.03 1.14
N CYS A 158 14.83 -5.96 2.38
CA CYS A 158 13.41 -6.03 2.69
C CYS A 158 12.83 -4.63 2.94
N GLY A 159 11.83 -4.26 2.15
CA GLY A 159 11.16 -2.96 2.24
C GLY A 159 9.69 -3.05 1.86
N ILE A 160 8.99 -1.92 1.93
CA ILE A 160 7.55 -1.82 1.73
C ILE A 160 7.18 -2.22 0.29
N LEU A 161 7.90 -1.71 -0.70
CA LEU A 161 7.65 -2.05 -2.11
C LEU A 161 7.92 -3.52 -2.40
N GLN A 162 8.97 -4.09 -1.79
CA GLN A 162 9.32 -5.50 -1.93
C GLN A 162 8.25 -6.41 -1.32
N ARG A 163 7.72 -6.05 -0.15
CA ARG A 163 6.59 -6.74 0.49
C ARG A 163 5.34 -6.70 -0.40
N ILE A 164 4.99 -5.53 -0.93
CA ILE A 164 3.85 -5.37 -1.85
C ILE A 164 4.06 -6.22 -3.11
N ALA A 165 5.27 -6.22 -3.67
CA ALA A 165 5.61 -7.01 -4.85
C ALA A 165 5.47 -8.51 -4.59
N LEU A 166 5.96 -9.00 -3.45
CA LEU A 166 5.84 -10.41 -3.05
C LEU A 166 4.36 -10.82 -2.89
N ALA A 167 3.59 -10.05 -2.12
CA ALA A 167 2.19 -10.35 -1.88
C ALA A 167 1.37 -10.32 -3.18
N TYR A 168 1.59 -9.30 -4.03
CA TYR A 168 0.98 -9.21 -5.34
C TYR A 168 1.33 -10.40 -6.23
N MET A 169 2.61 -10.75 -6.31
CA MET A 169 3.09 -11.85 -7.14
C MET A 169 2.45 -13.18 -6.75
N VAL A 170 2.49 -13.54 -5.46
CA VAL A 170 1.93 -14.79 -4.96
C VAL A 170 0.44 -14.86 -5.30
N VAL A 171 -0.33 -13.85 -4.87
CA VAL A 171 -1.79 -13.88 -5.01
C VAL A 171 -2.22 -13.79 -6.49
N ALA A 172 -1.57 -12.97 -7.31
CA ALA A 172 -1.92 -12.83 -8.72
C ALA A 172 -1.57 -14.09 -9.53
N VAL A 173 -0.45 -14.75 -9.26
CA VAL A 173 -0.11 -16.03 -9.91
C VAL A 173 -1.13 -17.10 -9.56
N LEU A 174 -1.50 -17.20 -8.28
CA LEU A 174 -2.52 -18.14 -7.83
C LEU A 174 -3.89 -17.87 -8.47
N GLU A 175 -4.28 -16.61 -8.57
CA GLU A 175 -5.51 -16.21 -9.26
C GLU A 175 -5.50 -16.68 -10.72
N ILE A 176 -4.37 -16.54 -11.43
CA ILE A 176 -4.23 -17.03 -12.82
C ILE A 176 -4.34 -18.56 -12.90
N LEU A 177 -3.73 -19.28 -11.95
CA LEU A 177 -3.74 -20.75 -11.90
C LEU A 177 -5.13 -21.31 -11.59
N ILE A 178 -5.90 -20.66 -10.71
CA ILE A 178 -7.22 -21.13 -10.24
C ILE A 178 -8.34 -20.80 -11.25
N LYS A 179 -8.15 -19.81 -12.14
CA LYS A 179 -9.16 -19.28 -13.08
C LYS A 179 -9.74 -20.27 -14.12
N ASP A 180 -9.36 -21.56 -14.13
CA ASP A 180 -9.86 -22.52 -15.12
C ASP A 180 -11.36 -22.84 -15.02
N ALA A 181 -12.02 -22.44 -13.94
CA ALA A 181 -13.43 -22.75 -13.73
C ALA A 181 -14.25 -21.48 -13.51
N LYS A 182 -15.25 -21.24 -14.38
CA LYS A 182 -16.50 -20.51 -14.10
C LYS A 182 -16.53 -19.00 -14.36
N PHE A 183 -16.44 -18.62 -15.63
CA PHE A 183 -17.11 -17.42 -16.16
C PHE A 183 -18.41 -17.82 -16.88
N GLU A 184 -19.35 -18.42 -16.15
CA GLU A 184 -20.71 -18.58 -16.66
C GLU A 184 -21.69 -17.84 -15.76
N GLY A 185 -22.08 -16.65 -16.22
CA GLY A 185 -23.41 -16.01 -16.17
C GLY A 185 -24.28 -16.00 -14.90
N GLN A 186 -23.92 -16.66 -13.82
CA GLN A 186 -24.85 -16.92 -12.73
C GLN A 186 -24.76 -15.81 -11.68
N GLN A 187 -25.90 -15.16 -11.40
CA GLN A 187 -26.03 -14.24 -10.27
C GLN A 187 -25.68 -15.00 -8.99
N THR A 188 -24.63 -14.56 -8.30
CA THR A 188 -24.10 -15.23 -7.13
C THR A 188 -24.55 -14.51 -5.86
N THR A 189 -25.29 -15.20 -5.00
CA THR A 189 -25.54 -14.80 -3.61
C THR A 189 -24.24 -14.78 -2.79
N GLY A 190 -24.18 -14.02 -1.68
CA GLY A 190 -22.94 -13.84 -0.88
C GLY A 190 -22.22 -15.15 -0.48
N TYR A 191 -22.96 -16.16 -0.01
CA TYR A 191 -22.39 -17.48 0.33
C TYR A 191 -21.82 -18.25 -0.88
N SER A 192 -22.37 -18.03 -2.06
CA SER A 192 -21.89 -18.71 -3.28
C SER A 192 -20.51 -18.22 -3.73
N ILE A 193 -20.11 -16.99 -3.37
CA ILE A 193 -18.77 -16.44 -3.67
C ILE A 193 -17.71 -17.16 -2.83
N PHE A 194 -17.98 -17.40 -1.54
CA PHE A 194 -17.07 -18.17 -0.69
C PHE A 194 -16.86 -19.59 -1.22
N LYS A 195 -17.93 -20.24 -1.68
CA LYS A 195 -17.84 -21.56 -2.30
C LYS A 195 -17.09 -21.52 -3.63
N LEU A 196 -17.25 -20.45 -4.41
CA LEU A 196 -16.57 -20.26 -5.69
C LEU A 196 -15.06 -20.08 -5.51
N TYR A 197 -14.64 -19.32 -4.49
CA TYR A 197 -13.24 -18.98 -4.22
C TYR A 197 -12.66 -19.70 -2.99
N TRP A 198 -13.17 -20.89 -2.66
CA TRP A 198 -12.73 -21.64 -1.49
C TRP A 198 -11.22 -21.92 -1.48
N TRP A 199 -10.60 -22.15 -2.64
CA TRP A 199 -9.15 -22.38 -2.74
C TRP A 199 -8.30 -21.19 -2.27
N GLN A 200 -8.80 -19.96 -2.40
CA GLN A 200 -8.10 -18.76 -1.93
C GLN A 200 -8.11 -18.69 -0.41
N TRP A 201 -9.25 -19.02 0.20
CA TRP A 201 -9.40 -19.09 1.65
C TRP A 201 -8.62 -20.27 2.24
N PHE A 202 -8.60 -21.42 1.56
CA PHE A 202 -7.74 -22.54 1.94
C PHE A 202 -6.26 -22.13 1.99
N LEU A 203 -5.78 -21.44 0.95
CA LEU A 203 -4.43 -20.90 0.96
C LEU A 203 -4.21 -19.91 2.10
N GLY A 204 -5.16 -19.01 2.35
CA GLY A 204 -5.11 -18.10 3.50
C GLY A 204 -4.91 -18.85 4.81
N VAL A 205 -5.64 -19.96 5.01
CA VAL A 205 -5.48 -20.86 6.17
C VAL A 205 -4.09 -21.51 6.17
N CYS A 206 -3.59 -22.00 5.04
CA CYS A 206 -2.23 -22.55 4.96
C CYS A 206 -1.16 -21.52 5.35
N VAL A 207 -1.29 -20.28 4.88
CA VAL A 207 -0.37 -19.18 5.23
C VAL A 207 -0.43 -18.88 6.74
N ILE A 208 -1.62 -18.84 7.33
CA ILE A 208 -1.80 -18.68 8.78
C ILE A 208 -1.13 -19.81 9.56
N VAL A 209 -1.35 -21.05 9.14
CA VAL A 209 -0.78 -22.25 9.79
C VAL A 209 0.74 -22.21 9.74
N ILE A 210 1.32 -21.89 8.58
CA ILE A 210 2.78 -21.73 8.43
C ILE A 210 3.28 -20.63 9.35
N TYR A 211 2.62 -19.47 9.36
CA TYR A 211 2.99 -18.33 10.20
C TYR A 211 2.97 -18.69 11.69
N PHE A 212 1.90 -19.31 12.19
CA PHE A 212 1.83 -19.72 13.59
C PHE A 212 2.81 -20.84 13.96
N SER A 213 3.04 -21.77 13.03
CA SER A 213 4.03 -22.83 13.24
C SER A 213 5.43 -22.25 13.41
N VAL A 214 5.79 -21.24 12.62
CA VAL A 214 7.07 -20.54 12.76
C VAL A 214 7.12 -19.72 14.05
N ILE A 215 6.09 -18.93 14.34
CA ILE A 215 6.11 -18.02 15.49
C ILE A 215 6.15 -18.75 16.84
N TYR A 216 5.34 -19.79 17.00
CA TYR A 216 5.25 -20.52 18.27
C TYR A 216 6.16 -21.74 18.33
N GLY A 217 6.51 -22.33 17.19
CA GLY A 217 7.32 -23.56 17.12
C GLY A 217 8.82 -23.33 17.10
N ALA A 218 9.31 -22.21 16.55
CA ALA A 218 10.75 -21.97 16.42
C ALA A 218 11.41 -21.66 17.76
N TYR A 219 12.58 -22.27 17.98
CA TYR A 219 13.45 -21.96 19.12
C TYR A 219 14.37 -20.79 18.78
N VAL A 220 14.40 -19.78 19.66
CA VAL A 220 15.24 -18.61 19.51
C VAL A 220 16.43 -18.72 20.46
N PRO A 221 17.64 -19.01 19.96
CA PRO A 221 18.85 -19.05 20.76
C PRO A 221 19.33 -17.65 21.15
N ASP A 222 20.26 -17.60 22.09
CA ASP A 222 21.00 -16.39 22.44
C ASP A 222 21.86 -15.94 21.25
N TRP A 223 22.13 -14.64 21.19
CA TRP A 223 22.84 -14.05 20.06
C TRP A 223 23.60 -12.79 20.45
N GLU A 224 24.52 -12.40 19.58
CA GLU A 224 25.40 -11.25 19.78
C GLU A 224 25.39 -10.36 18.54
N PHE A 225 25.58 -9.05 18.72
CA PHE A 225 25.67 -8.09 17.64
C PHE A 225 26.63 -6.94 17.97
N THR A 226 27.16 -6.34 16.92
CA THR A 226 28.05 -5.17 17.00
C THR A 226 27.33 -3.93 16.52
N VAL A 227 27.45 -2.84 17.27
CA VAL A 227 26.90 -1.54 16.87
C VAL A 227 27.95 -0.78 16.09
N HIS A 228 27.69 -0.54 14.81
CA HIS A 228 28.51 0.29 13.92
C HIS A 228 27.91 1.69 13.85
N ASN A 229 28.10 2.49 14.89
CA ASN A 229 27.69 3.89 14.89
C ASN A 229 28.91 4.76 15.19
N ILE A 230 29.41 5.44 14.16
CA ILE A 230 30.66 6.21 14.20
C ILE A 230 30.59 7.33 15.26
N ASP A 231 29.38 7.83 15.54
CA ASP A 231 29.13 8.97 16.44
C ASP A 231 28.67 8.55 17.85
N SER A 232 28.58 7.24 18.14
CA SER A 232 28.18 6.73 19.46
C SER A 232 29.39 6.32 20.31
N GLN A 233 29.32 6.56 21.63
CA GLN A 233 30.28 6.02 22.62
C GLN A 233 30.36 4.48 22.62
N ASP A 234 29.39 3.81 21.99
CA ASP A 234 29.30 2.35 21.89
C ASP A 234 29.79 1.78 20.54
N ASN A 235 30.48 2.58 19.72
CA ASN A 235 31.00 2.11 18.44
C ASN A 235 31.90 0.87 18.62
N ARG A 236 31.59 -0.22 17.90
CA ARG A 236 32.25 -1.53 17.97
C ARG A 236 32.11 -2.29 19.30
N LYS A 237 31.22 -1.88 20.20
CA LYS A 237 30.89 -2.73 21.36
C LYS A 237 30.05 -3.93 20.92
N VAL A 238 30.38 -5.09 21.49
CA VAL A 238 29.62 -6.33 21.30
C VAL A 238 28.56 -6.41 22.40
N PHE A 239 27.30 -6.52 21.98
CA PHE A 239 26.18 -6.70 22.88
C PHE A 239 25.67 -8.13 22.78
N LYS A 240 25.43 -8.75 23.94
CA LYS A 240 24.84 -10.08 24.05
C LYS A 240 23.39 -9.99 24.49
N VAL A 241 22.53 -10.75 23.82
CA VAL A 241 21.10 -10.85 24.13
C VAL A 241 20.78 -12.29 24.48
N VAL A 242 20.28 -12.47 25.70
CA VAL A 242 19.84 -13.76 26.23
C VAL A 242 18.35 -13.94 25.91
N CYS A 243 18.04 -14.98 25.15
CA CYS A 243 16.69 -15.31 24.68
C CYS A 243 16.22 -16.67 25.18
N GLY A 244 16.94 -17.75 24.84
CA GLY A 244 16.64 -19.14 25.22
C GLY A 244 15.17 -19.56 25.27
N THR A 245 14.32 -19.12 24.33
CA THR A 245 12.84 -19.23 24.46
C THR A 245 12.15 -19.69 23.17
N ARG A 246 10.88 -20.11 23.31
CA ARG A 246 9.93 -20.40 22.21
C ARG A 246 8.66 -19.57 22.38
N GLY A 247 8.04 -19.17 21.27
CA GLY A 247 6.71 -18.55 21.27
C GLY A 247 6.59 -17.18 21.93
N ARG A 248 7.70 -16.49 22.21
CA ARG A 248 7.66 -15.10 22.70
C ARG A 248 7.43 -14.13 21.54
N LEU A 249 6.52 -13.19 21.76
CA LEU A 249 6.20 -12.10 20.82
C LEU A 249 6.85 -10.77 21.23
N ASP A 250 7.47 -10.73 22.40
CA ASP A 250 8.19 -9.55 22.89
C ASP A 250 9.54 -9.38 22.18
N PRO A 251 10.05 -8.15 22.11
CA PRO A 251 11.33 -7.88 21.50
C PRO A 251 12.48 -8.28 22.45
N PRO A 252 13.65 -8.67 21.93
CA PRO A 252 13.99 -8.97 20.54
C PRO A 252 13.88 -10.49 20.23
N CYS A 253 13.44 -11.30 21.20
CA CYS A 253 13.55 -12.75 21.21
C CYS A 253 12.39 -13.47 20.50
N ASN A 254 11.79 -12.83 19.51
CA ASN A 254 10.72 -13.40 18.72
C ASN A 254 11.27 -14.17 17.51
N ALA A 255 10.51 -15.17 17.06
CA ALA A 255 10.89 -16.02 15.95
C ALA A 255 11.01 -15.28 14.61
N VAL A 256 10.20 -14.22 14.40
CA VAL A 256 10.25 -13.38 13.19
C VAL A 256 11.64 -12.75 13.06
N ALA A 257 12.10 -12.05 14.10
CA ALA A 257 13.44 -11.46 14.17
C ALA A 257 14.54 -12.51 14.05
N PHE A 258 14.35 -13.72 14.58
CA PHE A 258 15.33 -14.79 14.47
C PHE A 258 15.50 -15.24 13.01
N VAL A 259 14.41 -15.54 12.30
CA VAL A 259 14.47 -15.97 10.90
C VAL A 259 15.09 -14.87 10.04
N ASP A 260 14.70 -13.61 10.22
CA ASP A 260 15.24 -12.50 9.45
C ASP A 260 16.75 -12.33 9.67
N ARG A 261 17.24 -12.50 10.91
CA ARG A 261 18.68 -12.48 11.22
C ARG A 261 19.46 -13.60 10.54
N GLN A 262 18.89 -14.81 10.46
CA GLN A 262 19.56 -15.95 9.84
C GLN A 262 19.59 -15.85 8.32
N VAL A 263 18.51 -15.36 7.71
CA VAL A 263 18.39 -15.32 6.24
C VAL A 263 19.01 -14.06 5.65
N LEU A 264 18.76 -12.88 6.24
CA LEU A 264 19.25 -11.60 5.73
C LEU A 264 20.65 -11.27 6.26
N GLY A 265 20.98 -11.73 7.47
CA GLY A 265 22.17 -11.28 8.19
C GLY A 265 21.97 -9.92 8.86
N ILE A 266 22.71 -9.68 9.95
CA ILE A 266 22.52 -8.51 10.83
C ILE A 266 22.78 -7.18 10.11
N ASN A 267 23.72 -7.15 9.17
CA ASN A 267 24.09 -5.94 8.43
C ASN A 267 23.00 -5.45 7.48
N HIS A 268 22.15 -6.35 6.99
CA HIS A 268 21.11 -6.02 6.02
C HIS A 268 19.75 -5.72 6.65
N MET A 269 19.69 -5.70 7.99
CA MET A 269 18.48 -5.37 8.74
C MET A 269 18.35 -3.87 8.97
N TYR A 270 17.14 -3.42 9.23
CA TYR A 270 16.87 -2.03 9.57
C TYR A 270 17.44 -1.62 10.95
N HIS A 271 18.28 -0.58 10.95
CA HIS A 271 19.05 -0.12 12.13
C HIS A 271 18.31 0.89 13.03
N HIS A 272 17.16 1.41 12.60
CA HIS A 272 16.37 2.41 13.35
C HIS A 272 14.98 1.89 13.76
N PRO A 273 14.88 0.74 14.47
CA PRO A 273 13.59 0.16 14.79
C PRO A 273 12.75 1.02 15.75
N ALA A 274 11.44 1.02 15.53
CA ALA A 274 10.47 1.80 16.31
C ALA A 274 10.49 1.48 17.81
N TRP A 275 10.94 0.28 18.20
CA TRP A 275 11.01 -0.14 19.60
C TRP A 275 11.99 0.68 20.45
N LYS A 276 12.87 1.50 19.83
CA LYS A 276 13.77 2.42 20.55
C LYS A 276 12.98 3.47 21.34
N ARG A 277 11.72 3.70 20.93
CA ARG A 277 10.76 4.61 21.58
C ARG A 277 9.98 3.95 22.72
N THR A 278 10.23 2.68 23.03
CA THR A 278 9.58 2.00 24.16
C THR A 278 10.06 2.57 25.50
N LYS A 279 9.23 2.43 26.54
CA LYS A 279 9.56 2.86 27.90
C LYS A 279 10.80 2.14 28.48
N ALA A 280 11.09 0.94 27.99
CA ALA A 280 12.29 0.19 28.34
C ALA A 280 13.58 0.84 27.79
N CYS A 281 13.50 1.54 26.67
CA CYS A 281 14.67 2.09 25.98
C CYS A 281 14.90 3.58 26.25
N THR A 282 13.85 4.39 26.44
CA THR A 282 14.01 5.85 26.63
C THR A 282 13.00 6.45 27.62
N PHE A 283 13.43 7.45 28.39
CA PHE A 283 12.55 8.25 29.27
C PHE A 283 11.59 9.16 28.49
N LYS A 284 11.89 9.46 27.21
CA LYS A 284 11.03 10.32 26.36
C LYS A 284 9.86 9.58 25.71
N SER A 285 9.67 8.29 26.00
CA SER A 285 8.62 7.46 25.41
C SER A 285 7.24 8.15 25.51
N PRO A 286 6.45 8.22 24.42
CA PRO A 286 6.60 7.51 23.14
C PRO A 286 7.44 8.25 22.08
N HIS A 287 8.13 9.33 22.42
CA HIS A 287 9.01 10.05 21.50
C HIS A 287 10.40 9.42 21.46
N GLU A 288 11.14 9.71 20.39
CA GLU A 288 12.56 9.39 20.34
C GLU A 288 13.36 10.23 21.34
N GLY A 289 14.42 9.63 21.86
CA GLY A 289 15.26 10.25 22.86
C GLY A 289 16.53 9.44 23.08
N PRO A 290 17.46 9.97 23.89
CA PRO A 290 18.63 9.20 24.29
C PRO A 290 18.20 7.91 24.98
N LEU A 291 19.00 6.86 24.78
CA LEU A 291 18.82 5.60 25.49
C LEU A 291 19.08 5.81 26.98
N ARG A 292 18.34 5.09 27.82
CA ARG A 292 18.57 5.11 29.26
C ARG A 292 19.90 4.44 29.58
N ASN A 293 20.54 4.84 30.67
CA ASN A 293 21.77 4.20 31.15
C ASN A 293 21.53 2.74 31.59
N ASP A 294 20.31 2.42 32.02
CA ASP A 294 19.84 1.08 32.39
C ASP A 294 19.08 0.37 31.25
N ALA A 295 19.13 0.90 30.02
CA ALA A 295 18.41 0.32 28.90
C ALA A 295 18.95 -1.08 28.57
N PRO A 296 18.06 -2.06 28.32
CA PRO A 296 18.48 -3.38 27.86
C PRO A 296 19.31 -3.32 26.58
N ALA A 297 20.28 -4.21 26.44
CA ALA A 297 21.16 -4.29 25.27
C ALA A 297 20.38 -4.34 23.94
N TRP A 298 19.23 -5.01 23.92
CA TRP A 298 18.39 -5.15 22.74
C TRP A 298 17.78 -3.84 22.23
N CYS A 299 17.75 -2.77 23.02
CA CYS A 299 17.32 -1.45 22.55
C CYS A 299 18.20 -0.92 21.41
N GLN A 300 19.47 -1.33 21.36
CA GLN A 300 20.40 -0.97 20.28
C GLN A 300 20.33 -1.92 19.09
N SER A 301 19.63 -3.05 19.22
CA SER A 301 19.65 -4.09 18.21
C SER A 301 18.83 -3.71 16.96
N PRO A 302 19.31 -4.06 15.76
CA PRO A 302 18.56 -3.91 14.52
C PRO A 302 17.37 -4.89 14.45
N PHE A 303 16.31 -4.49 13.74
CA PHE A 303 15.11 -5.31 13.56
C PHE A 303 14.40 -4.95 12.26
N GLU A 304 14.02 -5.97 11.49
CA GLU A 304 13.40 -5.79 10.17
C GLU A 304 11.87 -5.91 10.23
N PRO A 305 11.10 -4.78 10.25
CA PRO A 305 9.63 -4.81 10.20
C PRO A 305 9.07 -5.45 8.93
N GLU A 306 9.80 -5.30 7.83
CA GLU A 306 9.37 -5.70 6.50
C GLU A 306 9.94 -7.07 6.10
N GLY A 307 10.38 -7.87 7.09
CA GLY A 307 11.09 -9.13 6.94
C GLY A 307 10.27 -10.26 6.31
N ILE A 308 10.88 -11.45 6.23
CA ILE A 308 10.36 -12.57 5.44
C ILE A 308 9.09 -13.14 6.06
N VAL A 309 9.14 -13.48 7.35
CA VAL A 309 8.01 -14.13 8.04
C VAL A 309 6.82 -13.17 8.17
N SER A 310 7.08 -11.91 8.47
CA SER A 310 6.04 -10.88 8.51
C SER A 310 5.48 -10.58 7.11
N SER A 311 6.27 -10.68 6.04
CA SER A 311 5.78 -10.58 4.65
C SER A 311 4.94 -11.78 4.22
N ILE A 312 5.20 -12.98 4.74
CA ILE A 312 4.32 -14.14 4.53
C ILE A 312 2.93 -13.88 5.13
N SER A 313 2.88 -13.35 6.35
CA SER A 313 1.61 -12.93 6.97
C SER A 313 0.92 -11.82 6.17
N ALA A 314 1.68 -10.90 5.57
CA ALA A 314 1.16 -9.82 4.72
C ALA A 314 0.36 -10.27 3.49
N ILE A 315 0.61 -11.49 3.00
CA ILE A 315 -0.14 -12.10 1.90
C ILE A 315 -1.64 -12.21 2.24
N LEU A 316 -2.01 -12.42 3.50
CA LEU A 316 -3.42 -12.50 3.93
C LEU A 316 -4.19 -11.23 3.60
N SER A 317 -3.62 -10.05 3.86
CA SER A 317 -4.28 -8.77 3.60
C SER A 317 -4.60 -8.60 2.12
N THR A 318 -3.72 -9.08 1.24
CA THR A 318 -3.94 -9.11 -0.20
C THR A 318 -5.00 -10.14 -0.59
N ILE A 319 -5.02 -11.35 0.02
CA ILE A 319 -6.07 -12.36 -0.21
C ILE A 319 -7.46 -11.81 0.19
N ILE A 320 -7.56 -11.15 1.35
CA ILE A 320 -8.81 -10.53 1.79
C ILE A 320 -9.25 -9.43 0.81
N GLY A 321 -8.30 -8.61 0.34
CA GLY A 321 -8.56 -7.63 -0.72
C GLY A 321 -9.07 -8.28 -2.02
N VAL A 322 -8.46 -9.39 -2.46
CA VAL A 322 -8.93 -10.13 -3.65
C VAL A 322 -10.39 -10.56 -3.51
N HIS A 323 -10.79 -11.06 -2.34
CA HIS A 323 -12.18 -11.41 -2.09
C HIS A 323 -13.14 -10.21 -2.25
N PHE A 324 -12.75 -9.02 -1.77
CA PHE A 324 -13.53 -7.80 -1.99
C PHE A 324 -13.61 -7.43 -3.48
N GLY A 325 -12.52 -7.60 -4.22
CA GLY A 325 -12.48 -7.43 -5.68
C GLY A 325 -13.39 -8.41 -6.42
N HIS A 326 -13.46 -9.66 -5.99
CA HIS A 326 -14.36 -10.67 -6.57
C HIS A 326 -15.83 -10.32 -6.36
N VAL A 327 -16.19 -9.87 -5.16
CA VAL A 327 -17.54 -9.38 -4.86
C VAL A 327 -17.93 -8.22 -5.79
N LEU A 328 -17.00 -7.32 -6.07
CA LEU A 328 -17.20 -6.20 -6.99
C LEU A 328 -17.42 -6.66 -8.44
N VAL A 329 -16.70 -7.69 -8.88
CA VAL A 329 -16.80 -8.26 -10.23
C VAL A 329 -18.07 -9.07 -10.43
N HIS A 330 -18.46 -9.90 -9.44
CA HIS A 330 -19.51 -10.91 -9.60
C HIS A 330 -20.89 -10.46 -9.14
N MET A 331 -21.00 -9.70 -8.05
CA MET A 331 -22.29 -9.19 -7.58
C MET A 331 -22.63 -7.92 -8.36
N LYS A 332 -23.86 -7.78 -8.86
CA LYS A 332 -24.30 -6.56 -9.56
C LYS A 332 -24.98 -5.54 -8.62
N GLY A 333 -25.65 -6.01 -7.56
CA GLY A 333 -26.41 -5.15 -6.64
C GLY A 333 -25.51 -4.40 -5.65
N HIS A 334 -25.70 -3.08 -5.54
CA HIS A 334 -24.97 -2.24 -4.57
C HIS A 334 -25.22 -2.65 -3.12
N LEU A 335 -26.47 -2.94 -2.76
CA LEU A 335 -26.84 -3.32 -1.39
C LEU A 335 -26.24 -4.67 -0.99
N ASP A 336 -26.22 -5.65 -1.90
CA ASP A 336 -25.68 -6.96 -1.62
C ASP A 336 -24.15 -6.93 -1.46
N ARG A 337 -23.46 -6.14 -2.31
CA ARG A 337 -22.02 -5.85 -2.16
C ARG A 337 -21.73 -5.26 -0.78
N LEU A 338 -22.48 -4.22 -0.39
CA LEU A 338 -22.30 -3.53 0.89
C LEU A 338 -22.57 -4.45 2.07
N LYS A 339 -23.66 -5.22 2.06
CA LYS A 339 -23.97 -6.19 3.12
C LYS A 339 -22.82 -7.19 3.29
N HIS A 340 -22.29 -7.71 2.18
CA HIS A 340 -21.22 -8.71 2.22
C HIS A 340 -19.88 -8.12 2.71
N TRP A 341 -19.45 -6.99 2.13
CA TRP A 341 -18.23 -6.30 2.54
C TRP A 341 -18.28 -5.83 3.98
N PHE A 342 -19.39 -5.22 4.41
CA PHE A 342 -19.55 -4.75 5.78
C PHE A 342 -19.57 -5.92 6.78
N SER A 343 -20.27 -7.02 6.45
CA SER A 343 -20.32 -8.20 7.33
C SER A 343 -18.93 -8.80 7.56
N ILE A 344 -18.15 -8.98 6.48
CA ILE A 344 -16.78 -9.51 6.58
C ILE A 344 -15.87 -8.51 7.28
N GLY A 345 -15.96 -7.23 6.93
CA GLY A 345 -15.16 -6.18 7.54
C GLY A 345 -15.39 -6.08 9.05
N ALA A 346 -16.65 -6.08 9.48
CA ALA A 346 -17.04 -6.08 10.89
C ALA A 346 -16.60 -7.36 11.61
N ALA A 347 -16.79 -8.54 11.00
CA ALA A 347 -16.37 -9.81 11.59
C ALA A 347 -14.85 -9.88 11.82
N LEU A 348 -14.05 -9.44 10.83
CA LEU A 348 -12.59 -9.38 10.97
C LEU A 348 -12.17 -8.36 12.02
N LEU A 349 -12.80 -7.18 12.05
CA LEU A 349 -12.50 -6.15 13.04
C LEU A 349 -12.77 -6.65 14.47
N VAL A 350 -13.94 -7.24 14.70
CA VAL A 350 -14.31 -7.83 15.99
C VAL A 350 -13.36 -8.95 16.38
N LEU A 351 -13.03 -9.86 15.45
CA LEU A 351 -12.08 -10.94 15.70
C LEU A 351 -10.70 -10.41 16.12
N GLY A 352 -10.17 -9.42 15.40
CA GLY A 352 -8.87 -8.84 15.71
C GLY A 352 -8.83 -8.13 17.06
N ILE A 353 -9.90 -7.40 17.41
CA ILE A 353 -10.06 -6.75 18.72
C ILE A 353 -10.14 -7.80 19.83
N VAL A 354 -10.97 -8.83 19.67
CA VAL A 354 -11.11 -9.91 20.66
C VAL A 354 -9.77 -10.60 20.90
N LEU A 355 -9.02 -10.95 19.85
CA LEU A 355 -7.71 -11.58 19.98
C LEU A 355 -6.69 -10.72 20.75
N HIS A 356 -6.77 -9.39 20.58
CA HIS A 356 -5.89 -8.46 21.28
C HIS A 356 -6.24 -8.34 22.77
N PHE A 357 -7.52 -8.10 23.08
CA PHE A 357 -7.98 -7.90 24.47
C PHE A 357 -8.09 -9.20 25.26
N SER A 358 -8.20 -10.36 24.61
CA SER A 358 -8.09 -11.67 25.26
C SER A 358 -6.63 -12.06 25.56
N HIS A 359 -5.66 -11.20 25.25
CA HIS A 359 -4.22 -11.45 25.38
C HIS A 359 -3.72 -12.68 24.59
N ALA A 360 -4.49 -13.17 23.60
CA ALA A 360 -4.10 -14.32 22.79
C ALA A 360 -3.03 -13.93 21.78
N ILE A 361 -3.24 -12.83 21.04
CA ILE A 361 -2.30 -12.32 20.04
C ILE A 361 -2.31 -10.78 20.11
N PRO A 362 -1.22 -10.12 20.55
CA PRO A 362 -1.16 -8.68 20.63
C PRO A 362 -1.24 -8.08 19.23
N LEU A 363 -1.92 -6.94 19.12
CA LEU A 363 -1.94 -6.16 17.90
C LEU A 363 -0.56 -5.55 17.70
N ASN A 364 0.18 -6.07 16.72
CA ASN A 364 1.57 -5.72 16.48
C ASN A 364 1.87 -5.66 14.97
N LYS A 365 2.28 -4.47 14.51
CA LYS A 365 2.65 -4.17 13.11
C LYS A 365 3.99 -4.78 12.71
N GLN A 366 4.96 -4.74 13.61
CA GLN A 366 6.34 -5.20 13.38
C GLN A 366 6.38 -6.71 13.08
N LEU A 367 5.55 -7.49 13.78
CA LEU A 367 5.39 -8.93 13.56
C LEU A 367 4.39 -9.27 12.45
N TYR A 368 3.66 -8.26 11.94
CA TYR A 368 2.47 -8.43 11.11
C TYR A 368 1.52 -9.51 11.69
N SER A 369 1.22 -9.36 12.99
CA SER A 369 0.42 -10.30 13.78
C SER A 369 -0.97 -10.57 13.16
N PHE A 370 -1.50 -11.77 13.37
CA PHE A 370 -2.81 -12.13 12.83
C PHE A 370 -3.94 -11.20 13.33
N SER A 371 -3.92 -10.80 14.60
CA SER A 371 -4.88 -9.82 15.13
C SER A 371 -4.76 -8.46 14.42
N TYR A 372 -3.54 -8.01 14.11
CA TYR A 372 -3.31 -6.82 13.30
C TYR A 372 -3.83 -6.96 11.86
N VAL A 373 -3.64 -8.10 11.20
CA VAL A 373 -4.25 -8.38 9.88
C VAL A 373 -5.76 -8.24 9.93
N CYS A 374 -6.41 -8.86 10.93
CA CYS A 374 -7.85 -8.81 11.11
C CYS A 374 -8.37 -7.37 11.33
N VAL A 375 -7.75 -6.60 12.23
CA VAL A 375 -8.15 -5.22 12.50
C VAL A 375 -7.95 -4.32 11.27
N THR A 376 -6.81 -4.42 10.60
CA THR A 376 -6.49 -3.53 9.49
C THR A 376 -7.28 -3.87 8.23
N ALA A 377 -7.50 -5.16 7.93
CA ALA A 377 -8.36 -5.59 6.84
C ALA A 377 -9.85 -5.28 7.10
N GLY A 378 -10.31 -5.46 8.35
CA GLY A 378 -11.66 -5.09 8.76
C GLY A 378 -11.91 -3.58 8.60
N THR A 379 -10.97 -2.76 9.07
CA THR A 379 -11.00 -1.30 8.90
C THR A 379 -10.96 -0.91 7.42
N SER A 380 -10.12 -1.55 6.60
CA SER A 380 -10.07 -1.32 5.15
C SER A 380 -11.42 -1.59 4.48
N GLY A 381 -12.07 -2.70 4.83
CA GLY A 381 -13.36 -3.08 4.27
C GLY A 381 -14.47 -2.08 4.62
N ILE A 382 -14.53 -1.63 5.88
CA ILE A 382 -15.51 -0.62 6.32
C ILE A 382 -15.22 0.73 5.65
N LEU A 383 -13.96 1.16 5.61
CA LEU A 383 -13.56 2.42 4.98
C LEU A 383 -13.87 2.42 3.48
N PHE A 384 -13.63 1.29 2.80
CA PHE A 384 -14.00 1.12 1.40
C PHE A 384 -15.53 1.18 1.21
N CYS A 385 -16.32 0.55 2.08
CA CYS A 385 -17.79 0.68 2.04
C CYS A 385 -18.24 2.13 2.17
N THR A 386 -17.63 2.90 3.07
CA THR A 386 -17.94 4.32 3.26
C THR A 386 -17.66 5.12 1.99
N PHE A 387 -16.47 4.97 1.38
CA PHE A 387 -16.17 5.66 0.12
C PHE A 387 -17.06 5.20 -1.04
N TYR A 388 -17.38 3.91 -1.11
CA TYR A 388 -18.29 3.36 -2.11
C TYR A 388 -19.69 3.99 -2.02
N VAL A 389 -20.25 4.11 -0.82
CA VAL A 389 -21.54 4.78 -0.60
C VAL A 389 -21.44 6.27 -0.95
N LEU A 390 -20.45 6.98 -0.44
CA LEU A 390 -20.34 8.43 -0.64
C LEU A 390 -20.13 8.80 -2.11
N VAL A 391 -19.31 8.04 -2.83
CA VAL A 391 -18.85 8.42 -4.18
C VAL A 391 -19.66 7.72 -5.26
N ASP A 392 -19.77 6.39 -5.19
CA ASP A 392 -20.36 5.59 -6.28
C ASP A 392 -21.88 5.49 -6.18
N ILE A 393 -22.48 5.70 -4.99
CA ILE A 393 -23.95 5.70 -4.79
C ILE A 393 -24.50 7.12 -4.65
N LEU A 394 -23.95 7.91 -3.71
CA LEU A 394 -24.44 9.26 -3.40
C LEU A 394 -23.87 10.35 -4.33
N GLY A 395 -22.84 10.04 -5.12
CA GLY A 395 -22.30 10.95 -6.13
C GLY A 395 -21.47 12.11 -5.58
N PHE A 396 -20.99 12.08 -4.31
CA PHE A 396 -20.14 13.12 -3.71
C PHE A 396 -18.69 13.13 -4.25
N ARG A 397 -18.49 12.82 -5.53
CA ARG A 397 -17.17 12.72 -6.16
C ARG A 397 -16.39 14.03 -6.08
N ASN A 398 -17.05 15.17 -6.24
CA ASN A 398 -16.40 16.49 -6.27
C ASN A 398 -15.63 16.82 -4.98
N LEU A 399 -16.11 16.34 -3.82
CA LEU A 399 -15.44 16.55 -2.54
C LEU A 399 -14.11 15.80 -2.43
N PHE A 400 -14.01 14.65 -3.10
CA PHE A 400 -12.87 13.75 -3.02
C PHE A 400 -11.97 13.78 -4.26
N LEU A 401 -12.18 14.71 -5.20
CA LEU A 401 -11.36 14.87 -6.40
C LEU A 401 -9.85 14.99 -6.12
N PRO A 402 -9.40 15.76 -5.11
CA PRO A 402 -7.97 15.82 -4.77
C PRO A 402 -7.38 14.44 -4.44
N LEU A 403 -8.13 13.62 -3.68
CA LEU A 403 -7.73 12.26 -3.35
C LEU A 403 -7.81 11.34 -4.56
N GLU A 404 -8.84 11.46 -5.40
CA GLU A 404 -8.95 10.68 -6.64
C GLU A 404 -7.72 10.92 -7.55
N TRP A 405 -7.30 12.18 -7.73
CA TRP A 405 -6.14 12.51 -8.55
C TRP A 405 -4.83 11.95 -7.98
N ILE A 406 -4.60 12.09 -6.67
CA ILE A 406 -3.47 11.46 -6.00
C ILE A 406 -3.50 9.95 -6.23
N GLY A 407 -4.66 9.33 -6.06
CA GLY A 407 -4.86 7.90 -6.27
C GLY A 407 -4.48 7.46 -7.67
N MET A 408 -5.00 8.14 -8.70
CA MET A 408 -4.71 7.82 -10.10
C MET A 408 -3.21 7.90 -10.43
N ASN A 409 -2.44 8.75 -9.73
CA ASN A 409 -1.00 8.96 -9.86
C ASN A 409 -0.19 8.50 -8.63
N ALA A 410 -0.70 7.51 -7.89
CA ALA A 410 -0.18 7.14 -6.57
C ALA A 410 1.33 6.82 -6.55
N MET A 411 1.86 6.17 -7.59
CA MET A 411 3.30 5.83 -7.63
C MET A 411 4.19 7.07 -7.78
N LEU A 412 3.81 8.03 -8.62
CA LEU A 412 4.53 9.29 -8.74
C LEU A 412 4.57 10.02 -7.41
N VAL A 413 3.39 10.16 -6.78
CA VAL A 413 3.26 10.90 -5.53
C VAL A 413 4.01 10.18 -4.40
N PHE A 414 3.97 8.85 -4.34
CA PHE A 414 4.77 8.08 -3.39
C PHE A 414 6.28 8.35 -3.56
N VAL A 415 6.82 8.19 -4.77
CA VAL A 415 8.25 8.34 -5.04
C VAL A 415 8.73 9.78 -4.83
N MET A 416 7.97 10.76 -5.29
CA MET A 416 8.39 12.15 -5.24
C MET A 416 8.11 12.81 -3.89
N ALA A 417 6.99 12.47 -3.23
CA ALA A 417 6.57 13.10 -1.98
C ALA A 417 7.00 12.28 -0.75
N ALA A 418 6.54 11.03 -0.64
CA ALA A 418 6.72 10.24 0.59
C ALA A 418 8.16 9.75 0.77
N GLU A 419 8.80 9.27 -0.30
CA GLU A 419 10.24 8.92 -0.28
C GLU A 419 11.15 10.16 -0.31
N GLY A 420 10.57 11.37 -0.33
CA GLY A 420 11.30 12.62 -0.13
C GLY A 420 12.20 13.05 -1.28
N ILE A 421 12.12 12.45 -2.47
CA ILE A 421 12.99 12.81 -3.61
C ILE A 421 12.85 14.29 -3.99
N PHE A 422 11.62 14.80 -4.03
CA PHE A 422 11.38 16.22 -4.36
C PHE A 422 11.90 17.16 -3.27
N GLU A 423 11.70 16.79 -1.99
CA GLU A 423 12.19 17.58 -0.86
C GLU A 423 13.72 17.57 -0.80
N GLY A 424 14.35 16.40 -0.98
CA GLY A 424 15.80 16.25 -1.06
C GLY A 424 16.41 17.01 -2.23
N PHE A 425 15.75 17.03 -3.39
CA PHE A 425 16.12 17.89 -4.51
C PHE A 425 16.12 19.36 -4.05
N LEU A 426 15.00 19.88 -3.53
CA LEU A 426 14.93 21.27 -3.08
C LEU A 426 15.92 21.61 -1.96
N ASN A 427 16.19 20.68 -1.04
CA ASN A 427 17.18 20.83 0.03
C ASN A 427 18.63 20.88 -0.48
N GLY A 428 18.89 20.37 -1.69
CA GLY A 428 20.19 20.49 -2.34
C GLY A 428 20.60 21.94 -2.62
N TRP A 429 19.63 22.87 -2.71
CA TRP A 429 19.89 24.31 -2.82
C TRP A 429 19.81 24.98 -1.44
N TYR A 430 20.96 25.35 -0.91
CA TYR A 430 21.10 26.03 0.38
C TYR A 430 21.82 27.37 0.26
N TYR A 431 21.56 28.26 1.22
CA TYR A 431 22.20 29.58 1.31
C TYR A 431 23.22 29.61 2.44
N GLU A 432 24.50 29.81 2.10
CA GLU A 432 25.68 29.82 2.99
C GLU A 432 25.97 28.49 3.71
N THR A 433 24.98 27.89 4.38
CA THR A 433 25.11 26.66 5.16
C THR A 433 24.04 25.64 4.78
N THR A 434 24.37 24.35 4.89
CA THR A 434 23.47 23.23 4.57
C THR A 434 22.19 23.18 5.41
N ASN A 435 22.16 23.92 6.53
CA ASN A 435 20.99 24.04 7.40
C ASN A 435 20.00 25.14 6.96
N ASN A 436 20.33 25.91 5.92
CA ASN A 436 19.52 27.03 5.45
C ASN A 436 19.00 26.79 4.03
N THR A 437 18.07 25.83 3.92
CA THR A 437 17.41 25.47 2.67
C THR A 437 16.09 26.22 2.49
N LEU A 438 15.57 26.29 1.27
CA LEU A 438 14.25 26.86 0.98
C LEU A 438 13.15 26.15 1.77
N VAL A 439 13.22 24.82 1.88
CA VAL A 439 12.25 24.00 2.62
C VAL A 439 12.28 24.34 4.10
N TYR A 440 13.48 24.40 4.70
CA TYR A 440 13.63 24.80 6.09
C TYR A 440 13.09 26.22 6.32
N TRP A 441 13.37 27.14 5.41
CA TRP A 441 12.90 28.53 5.49
C TRP A 441 11.37 28.62 5.47
N ILE A 442 10.71 27.95 4.51
CA ILE A 442 9.23 27.91 4.42
C ILE A 442 8.65 27.29 5.69
N ARG A 443 9.16 26.12 6.11
CA ARG A 443 8.68 25.43 7.31
C ARG A 443 8.81 26.30 8.56
N LYS A 444 9.95 26.98 8.74
CA LYS A 444 10.22 27.82 9.92
C LYS A 444 9.40 29.11 9.92
N HIS A 445 9.44 29.89 8.84
CA HIS A 445 8.88 31.24 8.82
C HIS A 445 7.39 31.27 8.49
N VAL A 446 6.94 30.42 7.56
CA VAL A 446 5.53 30.42 7.11
C VAL A 446 4.66 29.60 8.05
N PHE A 447 5.14 28.46 8.54
CA PHE A 447 4.31 27.55 9.33
C PHE A 447 4.62 27.55 10.83
N ILE A 448 5.88 27.49 11.26
CA ILE A 448 6.18 27.40 12.70
C ILE A 448 6.01 28.75 13.40
N GLN A 449 6.55 29.83 12.84
CA GLN A 449 6.50 31.16 13.48
C GLN A 449 5.09 31.75 13.50
N VAL A 450 4.32 31.62 12.41
CA VAL A 450 2.94 32.13 12.32
C VAL A 450 2.04 31.49 13.37
N TRP A 451 2.15 30.17 13.55
CA TRP A 451 1.30 29.41 14.47
C TRP A 451 1.88 29.28 15.89
N ARG A 452 3.06 29.86 16.14
CA ARG A 452 3.79 29.84 17.43
C ARG A 452 3.93 28.44 18.06
N SER A 453 3.91 27.39 17.24
CA SER A 453 3.95 26.01 17.70
C SER A 453 4.62 25.14 16.66
N ARG A 454 5.69 24.44 17.07
CA ARG A 454 6.40 23.49 16.21
C ARG A 454 5.50 22.35 15.73
N ARG A 455 4.70 21.77 16.64
CA ARG A 455 3.81 20.64 16.34
C ARG A 455 2.74 21.00 15.31
N VAL A 456 2.08 22.16 15.50
CA VAL A 456 1.03 22.63 14.60
C VAL A 456 1.64 23.10 13.28
N GLY A 457 2.76 23.82 13.33
CA GLY A 457 3.47 24.27 12.14
C GLY A 457 3.90 23.12 11.23
N VAL A 458 4.50 22.06 11.78
CA VAL A 458 4.88 20.87 11.00
C VAL A 458 3.65 20.17 10.41
N LEU A 459 2.58 20.02 11.19
CA LEU A 459 1.34 19.40 10.70
C LEU A 459 0.73 20.17 9.51
N LEU A 460 0.65 21.50 9.62
CA LEU A 460 0.10 22.34 8.56
C LEU A 460 1.01 22.40 7.33
N TYR A 461 2.34 22.39 7.54
CA TYR A 461 3.29 22.28 6.43
C TYR A 461 3.05 21.00 5.62
N VAL A 462 2.89 19.84 6.29
CA VAL A 462 2.64 18.58 5.59
C VAL A 462 1.29 18.58 4.86
N ILE A 463 0.23 19.11 5.49
CA ILE A 463 -1.10 19.17 4.85
C ILE A 463 -1.12 20.11 3.64
N PHE A 464 -0.60 21.32 3.77
CA PHE A 464 -0.73 22.35 2.73
C PHE A 464 0.43 22.35 1.73
N ALA A 465 1.67 22.24 2.20
CA ALA A 465 2.85 22.32 1.33
C ALA A 465 3.23 20.97 0.71
N GLN A 466 2.78 19.84 1.26
CA GLN A 466 3.03 18.52 0.67
C GLN A 466 1.75 17.89 0.09
N ILE A 467 0.74 17.58 0.90
CA ILE A 467 -0.45 16.84 0.44
C ILE A 467 -1.24 17.65 -0.59
N LEU A 468 -1.61 18.89 -0.27
CA LEU A 468 -2.38 19.74 -1.19
C LEU A 468 -1.56 20.09 -2.44
N PHE A 469 -0.27 20.38 -2.30
CA PHE A 469 0.63 20.60 -3.43
C PHE A 469 0.62 19.41 -4.41
N TRP A 470 0.83 18.19 -3.90
CA TRP A 470 0.82 16.99 -4.74
C TRP A 470 -0.56 16.65 -5.28
N ALA A 471 -1.64 17.00 -4.58
CA ALA A 471 -2.99 16.89 -5.12
C ALA A 471 -3.20 17.80 -6.34
N LEU A 472 -2.72 19.03 -6.29
CA LEU A 472 -2.79 19.98 -7.40
C LEU A 472 -1.93 19.50 -8.59
N VAL A 473 -0.69 19.07 -8.33
CA VAL A 473 0.20 18.51 -9.36
C VAL A 473 -0.45 17.28 -10.01
N ALA A 474 -0.98 16.35 -9.22
CA ALA A 474 -1.67 15.18 -9.74
C ALA A 474 -2.93 15.55 -10.56
N GLY A 475 -3.63 16.61 -10.16
CA GLY A 475 -4.76 17.16 -10.92
C GLY A 475 -4.35 17.76 -12.27
N VAL A 476 -3.22 18.47 -12.34
CA VAL A 476 -2.65 18.97 -13.60
C VAL A 476 -2.26 17.79 -14.51
N LEU A 477 -1.55 16.79 -13.97
CA LEU A 477 -1.18 15.59 -14.73
C LEU A 477 -2.39 14.82 -15.24
N HIS A 478 -3.45 14.75 -14.43
CA HIS A 478 -4.72 14.16 -14.83
C HIS A 478 -5.35 14.91 -16.01
N ARG A 479 -5.37 16.25 -15.99
CA ARG A 479 -5.84 17.07 -17.13
C ARG A 479 -4.99 16.86 -18.38
N MET A 480 -3.70 16.61 -18.23
CA MET A 480 -2.77 16.30 -19.32
C MET A 480 -2.84 14.83 -19.79
N GLY A 481 -3.62 13.96 -19.12
CA GLY A 481 -3.70 12.54 -19.44
C GLY A 481 -2.45 11.72 -19.10
N ILE A 482 -1.54 12.26 -18.28
CA ILE A 482 -0.29 11.62 -17.90
C ILE A 482 -0.51 10.77 -16.64
N TYR A 483 -0.20 9.47 -16.74
CA TYR A 483 -0.27 8.55 -15.60
C TYR A 483 1.01 7.72 -15.50
N TRP A 484 1.74 7.86 -14.40
CA TRP A 484 2.89 7.01 -14.16
C TRP A 484 2.44 5.69 -13.52
N LYS A 485 2.61 4.59 -14.26
CA LYS A 485 2.32 3.22 -13.81
C LYS A 485 3.58 2.36 -13.91
N LEU A 486 3.79 1.50 -12.92
CA LEU A 486 4.85 0.49 -12.89
C LEU A 486 4.33 -0.85 -13.43
#